data_AF-A0A498QF83-F1
#
_entry.id   AF-A0A498QF83-F1
#
_cell.length_a   1.000
_cell.length_b   1.000
_cell.length_c   1.000
_cell.angle_alpha   90.00
_cell.angle_beta   90.00
_cell.angle_gamma   90.00
#
_symmetry.space_group_name_H-M   'P 1'
#
loop_
_entity.id
_entity.type
_entity.pdbx_description
1 polymer ?
#
loop_
_entity_poly.entity_id
_entity_poly.type
_entity_poly.pdbx_seq_one_letter_code
_entity_poly.pdbx_strand_id
1 'polypeptide(L)' 'MKQSDVTNMYLVIDPADDPTTPGALSLSVYVSSDYGGGYIVFAGDGTVKQVSYPS' A
#
# COMPACT_ATOMS: atom_id res chain seq x y z
N MET A 1 3.79 9.45 -14.08
CA MET A 1 3.95 8.01 -14.36
C MET A 1 2.70 7.54 -15.08
N LYS A 2 2.83 7.02 -16.30
CA LYS A 2 1.72 6.38 -17.03
C LYS A 2 1.65 4.92 -16.64
N GLN A 3 0.50 4.26 -16.82
CA GLN A 3 0.35 2.84 -16.50
C GLN A 3 1.40 1.97 -17.22
N SER A 4 1.75 2.30 -18.46
CA SER A 4 2.77 1.63 -19.25
C SER A 4 4.17 1.63 -18.63
N ASP A 5 4.43 2.54 -17.69
CA ASP A 5 5.74 2.72 -17.08
C ASP A 5 5.89 1.85 -15.82
N VAL A 6 4.81 1.23 -15.33
CA VAL A 6 4.81 0.41 -14.11
C VAL A 6 5.49 -0.93 -14.38
N THR A 7 6.54 -1.22 -13.61
CA THR A 7 7.30 -2.47 -13.69
C THR A 7 6.83 -3.50 -12.69
N ASN A 8 6.32 -3.08 -11.53
CA ASN A 8 5.82 -3.98 -10.51
C ASN A 8 4.65 -3.35 -9.74
N MET A 9 3.67 -4.20 -9.40
CA MET A 9 2.53 -3.82 -8.58
C MET A 9 2.12 -5.04 -7.75
N TYR A 10 2.11 -4.88 -6.43
CA TYR A 10 1.74 -5.97 -5.52
C TYR A 10 0.99 -5.45 -4.30
N LEU A 11 0.21 -6.35 -3.70
CA LEU A 11 -0.57 -6.12 -2.49
C LEU A 11 -0.01 -7.00 -1.36
N VAL A 12 0.26 -6.39 -0.22
CA VAL A 12 0.61 -7.05 1.02
C VAL A 12 -0.60 -7.02 1.96
N ILE A 13 -0.87 -8.15 2.61
CA ILE A 13 -1.96 -8.32 3.57
C ILE A 13 -1.35 -8.89 4.85
N ASP A 14 -1.33 -8.08 5.90
CA ASP A 14 -0.79 -8.44 7.21
C ASP A 14 -1.85 -8.22 8.31
N PRO A 15 -1.72 -8.90 9.46
CA PRO A 15 -2.45 -8.51 10.66
C PRO A 15 -2.18 -7.04 11.00
N ALA A 16 -3.19 -6.32 11.48
CA ALA A 16 -3.00 -4.95 11.93
C ALA A 16 -2.22 -4.93 13.26
N ASP A 17 -1.24 -4.03 13.37
CA ASP A 17 -0.46 -3.80 14.59
C ASP A 17 -1.22 -3.03 15.69
N ASP A 18 -2.49 -2.68 15.48
CA ASP A 18 -3.31 -1.95 16.45
C ASP A 18 -3.78 -2.90 17.56
N PRO A 19 -3.28 -2.75 18.81
CA PRO A 19 -3.65 -3.63 19.90
C PRO A 19 -5.10 -3.42 20.38
N THR A 20 -5.75 -2.32 20.00
CA THR A 20 -7.13 -2.02 20.37
C THR A 20 -8.17 -2.67 19.46
N THR A 21 -7.74 -3.18 18.30
CA THR A 21 -8.61 -3.86 17.33
C THR A 21 -8.04 -5.22 16.88
N PRO A 22 -7.98 -6.24 17.76
CA PRO A 22 -7.48 -7.56 17.40
C PRO A 22 -8.26 -8.20 16.24
N GLY A 23 -7.55 -8.80 15.28
CA GLY A 23 -8.14 -9.43 14.10
C GLY A 23 -8.38 -8.49 12.92
N ALA A 24 -8.10 -7.20 13.07
CA ALA A 24 -8.05 -6.28 11.93
C ALA A 24 -6.89 -6.61 10.99
N LEU A 25 -7.03 -6.21 9.72
CA LEU A 25 -6.01 -6.34 8.68
C LEU A 25 -5.45 -4.97 8.30
N SER A 26 -4.16 -4.96 7.96
CA SER A 26 -3.47 -3.87 7.29
C SER A 26 -3.18 -4.28 5.85
N LEU A 27 -3.49 -3.38 4.92
CA LEU A 27 -3.33 -3.60 3.49
C LEU A 27 -2.35 -2.56 2.95
N SER A 28 -1.35 -3.01 2.18
CA SER A 28 -0.37 -2.12 1.57
C SER A 28 -0.19 -2.43 0.09
N VAL A 29 -0.44 -1.45 -0.77
CA VAL A 29 -0.21 -1.56 -2.22
C VAL A 29 1.04 -0.82 -2.58
N TYR A 30 1.97 -1.51 -3.23
CA TYR A 30 3.21 -0.97 -3.73
C TYR A 30 3.18 -0.91 -5.25
N VAL A 31 3.67 0.19 -5.79
CA VAL A 31 3.82 0.39 -7.24
C VAL A 31 5.23 0.90 -7.48
N SER A 32 5.96 0.26 -8.39
CA SER A 32 7.28 0.70 -8.82
C SER A 32 7.37 0.82 -10.34
N SER A 33 8.23 1.74 -10.77
CA SER A 33 8.61 2.01 -12.15
C SER A 33 10.11 2.29 -12.18
N ASP A 34 10.69 2.31 -13.39
CA ASP A 34 12.07 2.76 -13.61
C ASP A 34 12.30 4.23 -13.21
N TYR A 35 11.22 5.00 -13.03
CA TYR A 35 11.24 6.42 -12.67
C TYR A 35 10.91 6.69 -11.19
N GLY A 36 10.82 5.65 -10.35
CA GLY A 36 10.49 5.77 -8.93
C GLY A 36 9.34 4.86 -8.50
N GLY A 37 9.08 4.81 -7.19
CA GLY A 37 8.06 3.94 -6.61
C GLY A 37 7.41 4.53 -5.37
N GLY A 38 6.17 4.13 -5.12
CA GLY A 38 5.37 4.60 -4.00
C GLY A 38 4.48 3.50 -3.46
N TYR A 39 3.81 3.79 -2.35
CA TYR A 39 2.87 2.86 -1.74
C TYR A 39 1.72 3.58 -1.04
N ILE A 40 0.63 2.86 -0.87
CA ILE A 40 -0.54 3.29 -0.11
C ILE A 40 -0.81 2.25 0.97
N VAL A 41 -1.03 2.71 2.21
CA VAL A 41 -1.46 1.87 3.32
C VAL A 41 -2.92 2.17 3.63
N PHE A 42 -3.73 1.13 3.77
CA PHE A 42 -5.15 1.22 4.07
C PHE A 42 -5.57 0.14 5.05
N ALA A 43 -6.60 0.43 5.85
CA ALA A 43 -7.21 -0.55 6.72
C ALA A 43 -8.01 -1.59 5.93
N GLY A 44 -8.41 -2.68 6.58
CA GLY A 44 -9.22 -3.74 5.95
C GLY A 44 -10.56 -3.28 5.36
N ASP A 45 -11.08 -2.12 5.80
CA ASP A 45 -12.29 -1.49 5.25
C ASP A 45 -12.02 -0.52 4.08
N GLY A 46 -10.75 -0.37 3.67
CA GLY A 46 -10.32 0.53 2.61
C GLY A 46 -9.96 1.95 3.07
N THR A 47 -10.07 2.27 4.36
CA THR A 47 -9.70 3.60 4.88
C THR A 47 -8.21 3.85 4.70
N VAL A 48 -7.85 4.87 3.93
CA VAL A 48 -6.44 5.23 3.68
C VAL A 48 -5.80 5.81 4.93
N LYS A 49 -4.70 5.20 5.37
CA LYS A 49 -3.91 5.63 6.53
C LYS A 49 -2.70 6.46 6.12
N GLN A 50 -2.08 6.10 4.99
CA GLN A 50 -0.86 6.76 4.52
C GLN A 50 -0.70 6.63 3.01
N VAL A 51 -0.11 7.66 2.41
CA VAL A 51 0.33 7.65 1.02
C VAL A 51 1.80 8.07 0.98
N SER A 52 2.63 7.24 0.36
CA SER A 52 4.00 7.58 -0.02
C SER A 52 4.03 7.79 -1.52
N TYR A 53 4.26 9.04 -1.93
CA TYR A 53 4.33 9.38 -3.34
C TYR A 53 5.63 8.89 -3.96
N PRO A 54 5.62 8.52 -5.25
CA PRO A 54 6.83 8.22 -6.00
C PRO A 54 7.81 9.39 -5.96
N SER A 55 9.07 9.09 -5.68
CA SER A 55 10.22 10.00 -5.76
C SER A 55 11.15 9.63 -6.90
#